data_AF-F2UJ84-F1
#
_entry.id   AF-F2UJ84-F1
#
_cell.length_a   1.000
_cell.length_b   1.000
_cell.length_c   1.000
_cell.angle_alpha   90.00
_cell.angle_beta   90.00
_cell.angle_gamma   90.00
#
_symmetry.space_group_name_H-M   'P 1'
#
loop_
_entity.id
_entity.type
_entity.pdbx_description
1 polymer ?
#
loop_
_entity_poly.entity_id
_entity_poly.type
_entity_poly.pdbx_seq_one_letter_code
_entity_poly.pdbx_strand_id
1 'polypeptide(L)'
;MAFLDRVPDHRNLRTQRFSLLLLPHDDVYFEDYSANMYRPGHEQEPIEGRIKVCASCLVFDPKDYNHPIYSFPHKDIQDYTSWVDSRHNISGFKLTTKHYTKMKEANLVRPWQNERPSTPQTFAFSPTFAGCHELLPRLQQLYFAWKDKTYTETQTMLADITKRHQAGITFNMGWIEDLSEQVNLLRWRKRRDNLQ
;
A
#
# COMPACT_ATOMS: atom_id res chain seq x y z
N MET A 1 22.15 40.73 10.41
CA MET A 1 20.73 40.35 10.30
C MET A 1 20.66 39.05 9.53
N ALA A 2 20.22 37.99 10.20
CA ALA A 2 20.32 36.61 9.73
C ALA A 2 19.28 36.35 8.63
N PHE A 3 19.75 36.14 7.41
CA PHE A 3 18.98 35.44 6.39
C PHE A 3 18.85 34.00 6.87
N LEU A 4 17.65 33.64 7.31
CA LEU A 4 17.26 32.26 7.54
C LEU A 4 17.26 31.56 6.19
N ASP A 5 18.39 30.93 5.84
CA ASP A 5 18.42 29.86 4.86
C ASP A 5 17.43 28.79 5.34
N ARG A 6 16.21 28.84 4.80
CA ARG A 6 15.29 27.71 4.83
C ARG A 6 15.94 26.61 4.03
N VAL A 7 16.74 25.79 4.72
CA VAL A 7 17.00 24.41 4.31
C VAL A 7 15.62 23.80 4.00
N PRO A 8 15.39 23.25 2.80
CA PRO A 8 14.16 22.53 2.52
C PRO A 8 14.01 21.45 3.58
N ASP A 9 12.96 21.58 4.38
CA ASP A 9 12.67 20.62 5.44
C ASP A 9 12.25 19.31 4.77
N HIS A 10 13.22 18.42 4.52
CA HIS A 10 12.97 17.05 4.02
C HIS A 10 12.12 16.21 5.00
N ARG A 11 11.67 16.78 6.13
CA ARG A 11 10.76 16.16 7.10
C ARG A 11 9.28 16.15 6.65
N ASN A 12 8.96 16.68 5.46
CA ASN A 12 7.58 16.71 4.93
C ASN A 12 7.34 15.85 3.66
N LEU A 13 8.25 14.95 3.31
CA LEU A 13 7.83 13.76 2.55
C LEU A 13 7.17 12.84 3.55
N ARG A 14 5.83 12.72 3.51
CA ARG A 14 5.10 11.68 4.26
C ARG A 14 5.73 10.33 3.93
N THR A 15 6.68 9.87 4.74
CA THR A 15 7.44 8.64 4.52
C THR A 15 6.50 7.46 4.72
N GLN A 16 5.76 7.12 3.67
CA GLN A 16 5.05 5.86 3.59
C GLN A 16 6.08 4.75 3.70
N ARG A 17 5.82 3.76 4.57
CA ARG A 17 6.76 2.65 4.76
C ARG A 17 6.67 1.67 3.61
N PHE A 18 5.50 1.56 2.99
CA PHE A 18 5.31 0.79 1.79
C PHE A 18 6.14 1.35 0.62
N SER A 19 6.84 0.46 -0.08
CA SER A 19 7.55 0.73 -1.32
C SER A 19 7.22 -0.40 -2.29
N LEU A 20 7.23 -0.12 -3.59
CA LEU A 20 7.04 -1.14 -4.64
C LEU A 20 8.10 -2.25 -4.54
N LEU A 21 9.24 -1.98 -3.91
CA LEU A 21 10.28 -2.98 -3.63
C LEU A 21 9.85 -4.07 -2.63
N LEU A 22 8.73 -3.88 -1.93
CA LEU A 22 8.16 -4.89 -1.04
C LEU A 22 7.23 -5.86 -1.77
N LEU A 23 6.87 -5.57 -3.03
CA LEU A 23 6.04 -6.46 -3.83
C LEU A 23 6.89 -7.58 -4.46
N PRO A 24 6.27 -8.72 -4.80
CA PRO A 24 6.89 -9.71 -5.66
C PRO A 24 7.39 -9.11 -6.98
N HIS A 25 8.38 -9.74 -7.59
CA HIS A 25 8.86 -9.34 -8.92
C HIS A 25 7.70 -9.36 -9.93
N ASP A 26 7.68 -8.39 -10.83
CA ASP A 26 6.65 -8.18 -11.84
C ASP A 26 5.21 -8.01 -11.31
N ASP A 27 5.03 -7.73 -10.02
CA ASP A 27 3.70 -7.42 -9.49
C ASP A 27 3.28 -5.99 -9.86
N VAL A 28 1.97 -5.81 -10.03
CA VAL A 28 1.38 -4.54 -10.44
C VAL A 28 0.70 -3.90 -9.24
N TYR A 29 1.09 -2.67 -8.91
CA TYR A 29 0.36 -1.81 -8.00
C TYR A 29 -0.70 -1.03 -8.77
N PHE A 30 -1.95 -1.03 -8.28
CA PHE A 30 -3.08 -0.35 -8.93
C PHE A 30 -3.39 0.99 -8.27
N GLU A 31 -3.70 0.97 -6.98
CA GLU A 31 -4.27 2.14 -6.29
C GLU A 31 -4.21 1.97 -4.77
N ASP A 32 -4.51 3.03 -4.04
CA ASP A 32 -4.58 3.01 -2.58
C ASP A 32 -5.73 3.80 -1.96
N TYR A 33 -6.12 3.36 -0.78
CA TYR A 33 -7.25 3.92 -0.04
C TYR A 33 -6.86 4.10 1.42
N SER A 34 -7.21 5.25 2.02
CA SER A 34 -7.15 5.40 3.47
C SER A 34 -8.24 4.53 4.10
N ALA A 35 -7.90 3.75 5.12
CA ALA A 35 -8.83 2.84 5.77
C ALA A 35 -8.42 2.52 7.20
N ASN A 36 -9.41 2.08 7.98
CA ASN A 36 -9.20 1.45 9.29
C ASN A 36 -9.23 -0.07 9.14
N MET A 37 -8.25 -0.76 9.74
CA MET A 37 -8.22 -2.22 9.84
C MET A 37 -8.63 -2.69 11.23
N TYR A 38 -9.53 -3.67 11.28
CA TYR A 38 -10.00 -4.35 12.48
C TYR A 38 -9.47 -5.78 12.46
N ARG A 39 -8.64 -6.12 13.46
CA ARG A 39 -8.00 -7.44 13.56
C ARG A 39 -8.93 -8.41 14.28
N PRO A 40 -8.84 -9.73 13.98
CA PRO A 40 -9.58 -10.74 14.71
C PRO A 40 -9.27 -10.64 16.21
N GLY A 41 -10.31 -10.57 17.05
CA GLY A 41 -10.18 -10.43 18.51
C GLY A 41 -9.88 -9.01 19.02
N HIS A 42 -9.63 -8.03 18.14
CA HIS A 42 -9.35 -6.63 18.49
C HIS A 42 -10.26 -5.68 17.69
N GLU A 43 -11.55 -5.97 17.63
CA GLU A 43 -12.53 -5.20 16.84
C GLU A 43 -12.80 -3.80 17.40
N GLN A 44 -12.43 -3.52 18.65
CA GLN A 44 -12.61 -2.21 19.28
C GLN A 44 -11.42 -1.27 19.07
N GLU A 45 -10.29 -1.78 18.56
CA GLU A 45 -9.04 -1.04 18.40
C GLU A 45 -8.67 -0.97 16.90
N PRO A 46 -9.36 -0.13 16.11
CA PRO A 46 -9.03 0.03 14.71
C PRO A 46 -7.62 0.60 14.54
N ILE A 47 -6.88 0.03 13.60
CA ILE A 47 -5.59 0.56 13.16
C ILE A 47 -5.84 1.44 11.95
N GLU A 48 -5.54 2.73 12.05
CA GLU A 48 -5.57 3.66 10.91
C GLU A 48 -4.39 3.37 9.97
N GLY A 49 -4.64 3.33 8.66
CA GLY A 49 -3.61 3.09 7.67
C GLY A 49 -4.08 3.27 6.24
N ARG A 50 -3.33 2.68 5.31
CA ARG A 50 -3.65 2.71 3.89
C ARG A 50 -3.65 1.29 3.32
N ILE A 51 -4.71 0.97 2.58
CA ILE A 51 -4.81 -0.23 1.76
C ILE A 51 -4.10 0.05 0.44
N LYS A 52 -3.23 -0.86 0.00
CA LYS A 52 -2.59 -0.87 -1.31
C LYS A 52 -3.12 -2.07 -2.08
N VAL A 53 -3.75 -1.80 -3.22
CA VAL A 53 -4.32 -2.84 -4.09
C VAL A 53 -3.25 -3.24 -5.10
N CYS A 54 -2.80 -4.50 -5.02
CA CYS A 54 -1.78 -5.06 -5.92
C CYS A 54 -2.32 -6.31 -6.62
N ALA A 55 -1.69 -6.73 -7.72
CA ALA A 55 -2.17 -7.84 -8.52
C ALA A 55 -2.05 -9.18 -7.79
N SER A 56 -0.99 -9.39 -7.02
CA SER A 56 -0.76 -10.63 -6.28
C SER A 56 -1.29 -10.63 -4.83
N CYS A 57 -1.44 -9.45 -4.23
CA CYS A 57 -1.81 -9.32 -2.82
C CYS A 57 -2.57 -8.01 -2.51
N LEU A 58 -3.27 -8.02 -1.38
CA LEU A 58 -3.73 -6.81 -0.71
C LEU A 58 -2.72 -6.46 0.39
N VAL A 59 -2.23 -5.23 0.43
CA VAL A 59 -1.31 -4.77 1.49
C VAL A 59 -2.00 -3.71 2.33
N PHE A 60 -1.83 -3.77 3.64
CA PHE A 60 -2.22 -2.72 4.57
C PHE A 60 -0.96 -2.14 5.23
N ASP A 61 -0.73 -0.84 5.05
CA ASP A 61 0.36 -0.06 5.67
C ASP A 61 -0.23 0.81 6.81
N PRO A 62 -0.08 0.39 8.08
CA PRO A 62 -0.49 1.20 9.21
C PRO A 62 0.25 2.54 9.27
N LYS A 63 -0.48 3.57 9.71
CA LYS A 63 0.09 4.90 9.97
C LYS A 63 1.04 4.89 11.16
N ASP A 64 0.73 4.13 12.21
CA ASP A 64 1.65 3.89 13.33
C ASP A 64 2.70 2.84 12.94
N TYR A 65 3.97 3.22 13.05
CA TYR A 65 5.11 2.37 12.74
C TYR A 65 5.30 1.21 13.72
N ASN A 66 4.72 1.28 14.91
CA ASN A 66 4.72 0.17 15.86
C ASN A 66 3.93 -1.04 15.34
N HIS A 67 3.00 -0.84 14.41
CA HIS A 67 2.29 -1.93 13.76
C HIS A 67 3.02 -2.37 12.47
N PRO A 68 3.11 -3.69 12.20
CA PRO A 68 3.71 -4.17 10.96
C PRO A 68 2.84 -3.82 9.75
N ILE A 69 3.45 -3.76 8.57
CA ILE A 69 2.73 -3.85 7.29
C ILE A 69 2.18 -5.26 7.16
N TYR A 70 0.90 -5.39 6.80
CA TYR A 70 0.25 -6.68 6.57
C TYR A 70 0.11 -6.90 5.07
N SER A 71 0.49 -8.07 4.57
CA SER A 71 0.26 -8.49 3.18
C SER A 71 -0.57 -9.76 3.14
N PHE A 72 -1.63 -9.74 2.34
CA PHE A 72 -2.60 -10.80 2.17
C PHE A 72 -2.54 -11.30 0.72
N PRO A 73 -1.85 -12.41 0.43
CA PRO A 73 -1.79 -12.97 -0.92
C PRO A 73 -3.17 -13.42 -1.40
N HIS A 74 -3.61 -13.00 -2.58
CA HIS A 74 -4.95 -13.33 -3.10
C HIS A 74 -5.18 -14.84 -3.22
N LYS A 75 -4.12 -15.61 -3.54
CA LYS A 75 -4.15 -17.07 -3.59
C LYS A 75 -4.50 -17.76 -2.27
N ASP A 76 -4.31 -17.08 -1.14
CA ASP A 76 -4.52 -17.62 0.19
C ASP A 76 -5.80 -17.07 0.85
N ILE A 77 -6.43 -16.08 0.21
CA ILE A 77 -7.72 -15.55 0.62
C ILE A 77 -8.80 -16.59 0.30
N GLN A 78 -9.75 -16.75 1.21
CA GLN A 78 -10.90 -17.63 1.06
C GLN A 78 -12.09 -16.88 0.51
N ASP A 79 -12.32 -15.65 0.98
CA ASP A 79 -13.47 -14.85 0.55
C ASP A 79 -13.29 -13.35 0.86
N TYR A 80 -14.04 -12.54 0.11
CA TYR A 80 -14.23 -11.11 0.29
C TYR A 80 -15.73 -10.78 0.42
N THR A 81 -16.14 -10.29 1.59
CA THR A 81 -17.55 -9.97 1.88
C THR A 81 -17.75 -8.50 2.24
N SER A 82 -18.90 -7.93 1.86
CA SER A 82 -19.30 -6.62 2.38
C SER A 82 -19.60 -6.71 3.87
N TRP A 83 -19.21 -5.68 4.62
CA TRP A 83 -19.45 -5.59 6.04
C TRP A 83 -20.05 -4.23 6.39
N VAL A 84 -21.12 -4.27 7.19
CA VAL A 84 -21.75 -3.08 7.75
C VAL A 84 -21.96 -3.34 9.24
N ASP A 85 -21.51 -2.42 10.07
CA ASP A 85 -21.82 -2.37 11.50
C ASP A 85 -22.74 -1.17 11.76
N SER A 86 -24.03 -1.45 11.88
CA SER A 86 -25.06 -0.45 12.11
C SER A 86 -24.93 0.25 13.46
N ARG A 87 -24.25 -0.34 14.45
CA ARG A 87 -24.12 0.27 15.79
C ARG A 87 -23.17 1.46 15.79
N HIS A 88 -22.11 1.37 14.99
CA HIS A 88 -21.09 2.40 14.88
C HIS A 88 -21.14 3.14 13.54
N ASN A 89 -22.13 2.85 12.70
CA ASN A 89 -22.28 3.38 11.35
C ASN A 89 -21.01 3.18 10.50
N ILE A 90 -20.38 2.02 10.66
CA ILE A 90 -19.15 1.65 9.94
C ILE A 90 -19.56 0.78 8.75
N SER A 91 -19.03 1.09 7.57
CA SER A 91 -19.17 0.26 6.39
C SER A 91 -17.81 -0.07 5.79
N GLY A 92 -17.71 -1.23 5.15
CA GLY A 92 -16.44 -1.77 4.72
C GLY A 92 -16.55 -3.16 4.13
N PHE A 93 -15.45 -3.90 4.16
CA PHE A 93 -15.41 -5.29 3.72
C PHE A 93 -14.63 -6.13 4.73
N LYS A 94 -14.86 -7.44 4.70
CA LYS A 94 -14.08 -8.44 5.42
C LYS A 94 -13.34 -9.32 4.42
N LEU A 95 -12.11 -9.68 4.77
CA LEU A 95 -11.35 -10.72 4.09
C LEU A 95 -11.08 -11.84 5.08
N THR A 96 -11.26 -13.09 4.64
CA THR A 96 -10.90 -14.27 5.41
C THR A 96 -9.72 -14.95 4.73
N THR A 97 -8.64 -15.22 5.46
CA THR A 97 -7.41 -15.80 4.92
C THR A 97 -6.84 -16.88 5.84
N LYS A 98 -6.13 -17.85 5.24
CA LYS A 98 -5.31 -18.85 5.96
C LYS A 98 -3.85 -18.43 6.10
N HIS A 99 -3.44 -17.35 5.44
CA HIS A 99 -2.05 -16.91 5.42
C HIS A 99 -1.94 -15.39 5.19
N TYR A 100 -1.05 -14.77 5.94
CA TYR A 100 -0.67 -13.37 5.75
C TYR A 100 0.77 -13.15 6.22
N THR A 101 1.39 -12.08 5.73
CA THR A 101 2.78 -11.75 6.05
C THR A 101 2.85 -10.42 6.80
N LYS A 102 3.63 -10.37 7.88
CA LYS A 102 3.95 -9.13 8.62
C LYS A 102 5.35 -8.66 8.25
N MET A 103 5.49 -7.37 7.98
CA MET A 103 6.74 -6.74 7.50
C MET A 103 6.98 -5.38 8.17
N LYS A 104 8.26 -4.96 8.24
CA LYS A 104 8.68 -3.59 8.64
C LYS A 104 8.05 -3.05 9.94
N GLU A 105 7.86 -3.90 10.94
CA GLU A 105 7.48 -3.47 12.29
C GLU A 105 8.55 -2.53 12.89
N ALA A 106 8.13 -1.46 13.56
CA ALA A 106 8.98 -0.37 14.01
C ALA A 106 9.86 0.26 12.91
N ASN A 107 9.45 0.09 11.63
CA ASN A 107 10.22 0.48 10.44
C ASN A 107 11.63 -0.15 10.39
N LEU A 108 11.81 -1.32 10.99
CA LEU A 108 13.09 -2.04 11.01
C LEU A 108 13.18 -3.06 9.86
N VAL A 109 14.37 -3.21 9.29
CA VAL A 109 14.67 -4.28 8.33
C VAL A 109 14.85 -5.57 9.11
N ARG A 110 13.84 -6.44 9.05
CA ARG A 110 13.82 -7.77 9.68
C ARG A 110 13.25 -8.79 8.70
N PRO A 111 13.57 -10.09 8.87
CA PRO A 111 12.91 -11.15 8.12
C PRO A 111 11.39 -11.05 8.21
N TRP A 112 10.72 -11.31 7.10
CA TRP A 112 9.26 -11.29 7.06
C TRP A 112 8.67 -12.42 7.89
N GLN A 113 7.63 -12.12 8.67
CA GLN A 113 6.95 -13.12 9.49
C GLN A 113 5.74 -13.63 8.70
N ASN A 114 5.76 -14.90 8.31
CA ASN A 114 4.66 -15.54 7.61
C ASN A 114 3.76 -16.24 8.61
N GLU A 115 2.54 -15.74 8.77
CA GLU A 115 1.56 -16.23 9.73
C GLU A 115 0.61 -17.20 9.05
N ARG A 116 0.55 -18.43 9.55
CA ARG A 116 -0.35 -19.49 9.09
C ARG A 116 -1.16 -20.02 10.27
N PRO A 117 -2.21 -19.29 10.69
CA PRO A 117 -3.05 -19.70 11.81
C PRO A 117 -3.74 -21.04 11.49
N SER A 118 -3.98 -21.85 12.53
CA SER A 118 -4.65 -23.16 12.40
C SER A 118 -6.08 -23.02 11.89
N THR A 119 -6.74 -21.93 12.23
CA THR A 119 -8.06 -21.53 11.73
C THR A 119 -7.94 -20.29 10.83
N PRO A 120 -8.74 -20.19 9.76
CA PRO A 120 -8.78 -18.98 8.94
C PRO A 120 -9.11 -17.75 9.78
N GLN A 121 -8.39 -16.66 9.56
CA GLN A 121 -8.58 -15.40 10.26
C GLN A 121 -9.33 -14.41 9.37
N THR A 122 -10.30 -13.71 9.97
CA THR A 122 -11.07 -12.68 9.31
C THR A 122 -10.62 -11.30 9.78
N PHE A 123 -10.24 -10.46 8.82
CA PHE A 123 -9.89 -9.06 9.02
C PHE A 123 -10.99 -8.18 8.41
N ALA A 124 -11.37 -7.11 9.09
CA ALA A 124 -12.32 -6.14 8.56
C ALA A 124 -11.59 -4.85 8.18
N PHE A 125 -12.04 -4.19 7.12
CA PHE A 125 -11.49 -2.96 6.61
C PHE A 125 -12.61 -1.97 6.34
N SER A 126 -12.49 -0.76 6.88
CA SER A 126 -13.42 0.33 6.60
C SER A 126 -12.68 1.48 5.90
N PRO A 127 -12.87 1.66 4.59
CA PRO A 127 -12.32 2.80 3.86
C PRO A 127 -12.88 4.13 4.39
N THR A 128 -12.03 5.14 4.54
CA THR A 128 -12.38 6.42 5.18
C THR A 128 -13.05 7.40 4.22
N PHE A 129 -12.62 7.43 2.96
CA PHE A 129 -13.06 8.43 1.97
C PHE A 129 -13.70 7.83 0.72
N ALA A 130 -13.38 6.58 0.41
CA ALA A 130 -13.96 5.86 -0.72
C ALA A 130 -15.09 4.95 -0.24
N GLY A 131 -16.10 4.72 -1.08
CA GLY A 131 -17.12 3.74 -0.78
C GLY A 131 -16.59 2.31 -0.92
N CYS A 132 -17.07 1.39 -0.08
CA CYS A 132 -16.76 -0.05 -0.25
C CYS A 132 -17.14 -0.58 -1.64
N HIS A 133 -18.17 -0.01 -2.26
CA HIS A 133 -18.63 -0.36 -3.61
C HIS A 133 -17.61 -0.06 -4.72
N GLU A 134 -16.64 0.83 -4.50
CA GLU A 134 -15.57 1.13 -5.47
C GLU A 134 -14.45 0.09 -5.36
N LEU A 135 -14.03 -0.20 -4.13
CA LEU A 135 -12.89 -1.07 -3.84
C LEU A 135 -13.21 -2.56 -3.94
N LEU A 136 -14.36 -2.99 -3.39
CA LEU A 136 -14.68 -4.41 -3.25
C LEU A 136 -14.76 -5.17 -4.59
N PRO A 137 -15.39 -4.64 -5.67
CA PRO A 137 -15.41 -5.33 -6.96
C PRO A 137 -14.02 -5.54 -7.54
N ARG A 138 -13.11 -4.58 -7.34
CA ARG A 138 -11.71 -4.70 -7.77
C ARG A 138 -10.98 -5.81 -7.01
N LEU A 139 -11.15 -5.86 -5.69
CA LEU A 139 -10.57 -6.92 -4.86
C LEU A 139 -11.10 -8.31 -5.23
N GLN A 140 -12.41 -8.42 -5.46
CA GLN A 140 -13.04 -9.66 -5.90
C GLN A 140 -12.53 -10.09 -7.28
N GLN A 141 -12.37 -9.15 -8.22
CA GLN A 141 -11.81 -9.44 -9.54
C GLN A 141 -10.39 -10.03 -9.45
N LEU A 142 -9.54 -9.43 -8.61
CA LEU A 142 -8.18 -9.92 -8.37
C LEU A 142 -8.19 -11.29 -7.69
N TYR A 143 -8.99 -11.47 -6.63
CA TYR A 143 -9.19 -12.75 -5.98
C TYR A 143 -9.60 -13.86 -6.96
N PHE A 144 -10.59 -13.60 -7.83
CA PHE A 144 -11.03 -14.57 -8.82
C PHE A 144 -9.96 -14.88 -9.88
N ALA A 145 -9.03 -13.96 -10.16
CA ALA A 145 -7.91 -14.24 -11.06
C ALA A 145 -6.89 -15.23 -10.46
N TRP A 146 -6.85 -15.36 -9.14
CA TRP A 146 -5.98 -16.30 -8.42
C TRP A 146 -6.68 -17.58 -7.98
N LYS A 147 -7.99 -17.55 -7.78
CA LYS A 147 -8.77 -18.69 -7.30
C LYS A 147 -8.87 -19.80 -8.35
N ASP A 148 -8.45 -21.01 -7.99
CA ASP A 148 -8.65 -22.26 -8.73
C ASP A 148 -8.23 -22.19 -10.22
N LYS A 149 -7.18 -21.40 -10.53
CA LYS A 149 -6.66 -21.19 -11.88
C LYS A 149 -5.24 -21.68 -12.04
N THR A 150 -4.90 -22.07 -13.26
CA THR A 150 -3.50 -22.35 -13.63
C THR A 150 -2.71 -21.05 -13.73
N TYR A 151 -1.39 -21.15 -13.61
CA TYR A 151 -0.50 -19.99 -13.72
C TYR A 151 -0.72 -19.19 -15.01
N THR A 152 -0.82 -19.86 -16.16
CA THR A 152 -1.01 -19.21 -17.47
C THR A 152 -2.34 -18.46 -17.56
N GLU A 153 -3.42 -19.02 -17.03
CA GLU A 153 -4.73 -18.36 -16.97
C GLU A 153 -4.69 -17.15 -16.06
N THR A 154 -4.07 -17.27 -14.88
CA THR A 154 -3.89 -16.14 -13.96
C THR A 154 -3.10 -15.01 -14.63
N GLN A 155 -1.98 -15.30 -15.28
CA GLN A 155 -1.18 -14.28 -15.97
C GLN A 155 -1.97 -13.58 -17.08
N THR A 156 -2.75 -14.33 -17.86
CA THR A 156 -3.60 -13.77 -18.92
C THR A 156 -4.67 -12.83 -18.31
N MET A 157 -5.32 -13.24 -17.22
CA MET A 157 -6.32 -12.43 -16.55
C MET A 157 -5.72 -11.17 -15.91
N LEU A 158 -4.57 -11.29 -15.23
CA LEU A 158 -3.89 -10.15 -14.63
C LEU A 158 -3.39 -9.16 -15.69
N ALA A 159 -2.89 -9.64 -16.83
CA ALA A 159 -2.50 -8.79 -17.95
C ALA A 159 -3.69 -7.99 -18.48
N ASP A 160 -4.86 -8.62 -18.64
CA ASP A 160 -6.09 -7.95 -19.06
C ASP A 160 -6.58 -6.93 -18.03
N ILE A 161 -6.57 -7.28 -16.74
CA ILE A 161 -6.95 -6.36 -15.64
C ILE A 161 -6.01 -5.13 -15.63
N THR A 162 -4.72 -5.37 -15.79
CA THR A 162 -3.68 -4.34 -15.85
C THR A 162 -3.86 -3.44 -17.06
N LYS A 163 -4.07 -4.01 -18.24
CA LYS A 163 -4.31 -3.25 -19.47
C LYS A 163 -5.54 -2.36 -19.35
N ARG A 164 -6.65 -2.87 -18.81
CA ARG A 164 -7.86 -2.07 -18.56
C ARG A 164 -7.61 -0.93 -17.59
N HIS A 165 -6.85 -1.19 -16.52
CA HIS A 165 -6.49 -0.15 -15.56
C HIS A 165 -5.63 0.95 -16.20
N GLN A 166 -4.58 0.57 -16.93
CA GLN A 166 -3.68 1.50 -17.60
C GLN A 166 -4.41 2.35 -18.65
N ALA A 167 -5.35 1.76 -19.39
CA ALA A 167 -6.18 2.49 -20.36
C ALA A 167 -7.09 3.55 -19.71
N GLY A 168 -7.42 3.39 -18.42
CA GLY A 168 -8.22 4.35 -17.65
C GLY A 168 -7.39 5.45 -16.98
N ILE A 169 -6.05 5.32 -16.92
CA ILE A 169 -5.17 6.33 -16.33
C ILE A 169 -4.95 7.45 -17.36
N THR A 170 -5.29 8.68 -16.99
CA THR A 170 -4.99 9.87 -17.78
C THR A 170 -3.75 10.57 -17.22
N PHE A 171 -2.89 11.04 -18.12
CA PHE A 171 -1.70 11.80 -17.73
C PHE A 171 -2.10 13.22 -17.35
N ASN A 172 -1.79 13.65 -16.12
CA ASN A 172 -1.98 15.02 -15.69
C ASN A 172 -0.69 15.82 -15.92
N MET A 173 -0.72 16.78 -16.85
CA MET A 173 0.44 17.65 -17.14
C MET A 173 0.91 18.46 -15.94
N GLY A 174 0.02 18.75 -14.97
CA GLY A 174 0.37 19.44 -13.73
C GLY A 174 1.16 18.59 -12.73
N TRP A 175 1.36 17.29 -12.99
CA TRP A 175 2.25 16.43 -12.20
C TRP A 175 3.70 16.46 -12.66
N ILE A 176 3.99 17.15 -13.78
CA ILE A 176 5.37 17.40 -14.19
C ILE A 176 5.93 18.47 -13.25
N GLU A 177 6.65 18.03 -12.23
CA GLU A 177 7.55 18.91 -11.49
C GLU A 177 8.73 19.30 -12.40
N ASP A 178 9.29 20.48 -12.19
CA ASP A 178 10.49 20.89 -12.91
C ASP A 178 11.64 19.94 -12.57
N LEU A 179 11.92 19.02 -13.48
CA LEU A 179 13.05 18.09 -13.40
C LEU A 179 14.37 18.75 -13.82
N SER A 180 14.39 20.08 -14.01
CA SER A 180 15.62 20.78 -14.30
C SER A 180 16.66 20.51 -13.22
N GLU A 181 17.86 20.16 -13.67
CA GLU A 181 18.98 19.92 -12.78
C GLU A 181 19.35 21.24 -12.10
N GLN A 182 19.12 21.34 -10.79
CA GLN A 182 19.70 22.41 -9.99
C GLN A 182 21.20 22.14 -9.84
N VAL A 183 22.00 22.80 -10.69
CA VAL A 183 23.46 22.80 -10.56
C VAL A 183 23.83 23.45 -9.23
N ASN A 184 24.17 22.62 -8.24
CA ASN A 184 24.68 23.08 -6.95
C ASN A 184 26.11 23.61 -7.11
N LEU A 185 26.27 24.86 -7.59
CA LEU A 185 27.57 25.52 -7.75
C LEU A 185 28.26 25.87 -6.41
N LEU A 186 27.64 25.57 -5.27
CA LEU A 186 28.15 25.85 -3.94
C LEU A 186 29.12 24.78 -3.43
N ARG A 187 30.28 24.60 -4.08
CA ARG A 187 31.47 24.01 -3.41
C ARG A 187 32.82 24.23 -4.08
N TRP A 188 32.89 24.86 -5.25
CA TRP A 188 34.16 25.05 -5.96
C TRP A 188 34.84 26.40 -5.74
N ARG A 189 34.20 27.36 -5.05
CA ARG A 189 34.78 28.69 -4.83
C ARG A 189 35.70 28.78 -3.60
N LYS A 190 35.60 27.87 -2.62
CA LYS A 190 36.41 27.89 -1.38
C LYS A 190 37.76 27.15 -1.43
N ARG A 191 38.14 26.52 -2.55
CA ARG A 191 39.47 25.90 -2.71
C ARG A 191 40.50 26.75 -3.45
N ARG A 192 40.09 27.86 -4.07
CA ARG A 192 41.03 28.77 -4.76
C ARG A 192 41.59 29.89 -3.87
N ASP A 193 40.94 30.18 -2.75
CA ASP A 193 41.37 31.28 -1.86
C ASP A 193 42.35 30.84 -0.74
N ASN A 194 42.76 29.55 -0.72
CA ASN A 194 43.76 29.02 0.21
C ASN A 194 45.08 28.60 -0.49
N LEU A 195 45.33 29.12 -1.68
CA LEU A 195 46.59 28.98 -2.43
C LEU A 195 47.06 30.37 -2.88
N GLN A 196 47.32 31.24 -1.90
CA GLN A 196 48.22 32.40 -2.00
C GLN A 196 49.04 32.49 -0.72
#